data_AF-A0A8T5DV90-F1
#
_entry.id   AF-A0A8T5DV90-F1
#
_cell.length_a   1.000
_cell.length_b   1.000
_cell.length_c   1.000
_cell.angle_alpha   90.00
_cell.angle_beta   90.00
_cell.angle_gamma   90.00
#
_symmetry.space_group_name_H-M   'P 1'
#
loop_
_entity.id
_entity.type
_entity.pdbx_description
1 polymer ?
#
loop_
_entity_poly.entity_id
_entity_poly.type
_entity_poly.pdbx_seq_one_letter_code
_entity_poly.pdbx_strand_id
1 'polypeptide(L)'
;DNGEEALKFREKLNLNPISVVANNFYLTKTGGSIEEFLDNVDVGGPTMTRTAAKMALKHGSVTILTDPSQYKLALTDLKTHGEVQRNLINELGVTAFRRLKEYNVQIDDFLTNYSTEHPGWARKI
;
A
#
# COMPACT_ATOMS: atom_id res chain seq x y z
N ASP A 1 19.45 -8.07 -10.52
CA ASP A 1 18.01 -7.78 -10.62
C ASP A 1 17.53 -8.52 -11.85
N ASN A 2 16.86 -9.66 -11.66
CA ASN A 2 16.75 -10.70 -12.68
C ASN A 2 15.46 -10.54 -13.49
N GLY A 3 15.25 -9.36 -14.07
CA GLY A 3 14.02 -9.04 -14.81
C GLY A 3 13.64 -10.07 -15.89
N GLU A 4 14.63 -10.71 -16.52
CA GLU A 4 14.41 -11.78 -17.48
C GLU A 4 13.85 -13.08 -16.84
N GLU A 5 14.31 -13.47 -15.65
CA GLU A 5 13.76 -14.64 -14.96
C GLU A 5 12.32 -14.39 -14.53
N ALA A 6 12.02 -13.18 -14.06
CA ALA A 6 10.66 -12.79 -13.69
C ALA A 6 9.70 -12.86 -14.89
N LEU A 7 10.14 -12.44 -16.08
CA LEU A 7 9.35 -12.55 -17.32
C LEU A 7 9.10 -14.00 -17.73
N LYS A 8 10.16 -14.83 -17.76
CA LYS A 8 10.04 -16.27 -18.07
C LYS A 8 9.11 -16.99 -17.10
N PHE A 9 9.18 -16.66 -15.82
CA PHE A 9 8.30 -17.24 -14.80
C PHE A 9 6.85 -16.78 -14.98
N ARG A 10 6.64 -15.51 -15.30
CA ARG A 10 5.32 -14.95 -15.59
C ARG A 10 4.66 -15.64 -16.79
N GLU A 11 5.41 -15.84 -17.87
CA GLU A 11 4.95 -16.56 -19.07
C GLU A 11 4.63 -18.03 -18.76
N LYS A 12 5.52 -18.72 -18.04
CA LYS A 12 5.32 -20.13 -17.64
C LYS A 12 4.04 -20.31 -16.82
N LEU A 13 3.71 -19.36 -15.95
CA LEU A 13 2.51 -19.40 -15.11
C LEU A 13 1.29 -18.71 -15.75
N ASN A 14 1.40 -18.21 -16.98
CA ASN A 14 0.35 -17.47 -17.68
C ASN A 14 -0.25 -16.31 -16.85
N LEU A 15 0.63 -15.53 -16.21
CA LEU A 15 0.24 -14.41 -15.36
C LEU A 15 0.21 -13.10 -16.15
N ASN A 16 -0.89 -12.36 -16.04
CA ASN A 16 -0.99 -11.03 -16.64
C ASN A 16 -0.38 -9.97 -15.70
N PRO A 17 0.34 -8.97 -16.24
CA PRO A 17 0.84 -7.85 -15.44
C PRO A 17 -0.33 -7.02 -14.89
N ILE A 18 -0.17 -6.52 -13.66
CA ILE A 18 -1.07 -5.56 -13.04
C ILE A 18 -0.55 -4.15 -13.34
N SER A 19 -1.30 -3.35 -14.08
CA SER A 19 -0.96 -1.96 -14.42
C SER A 19 -1.55 -0.94 -13.44
N VAL A 20 -2.64 -1.30 -12.74
CA VAL A 20 -3.31 -0.44 -11.78
C VAL A 20 -3.63 -1.24 -10.52
N VAL A 21 -3.31 -0.67 -9.36
CA VAL A 21 -3.72 -1.16 -8.05
C VAL A 21 -4.53 -0.05 -7.39
N ALA A 22 -5.82 -0.29 -7.15
CA ALA A 22 -6.66 0.59 -6.36
C ALA A 22 -6.94 -0.10 -5.03
N ASN A 23 -6.33 0.38 -3.95
CA ASN A 23 -6.40 -0.28 -2.65
C ASN A 23 -6.44 0.74 -1.50
N ASN A 24 -7.50 0.67 -0.69
CA ASN A 24 -7.65 1.45 0.53
C ASN A 24 -7.57 0.51 1.74
N PHE A 25 -6.94 0.96 2.82
CA PHE A 25 -6.81 0.22 4.07
C PHE A 25 -6.89 1.22 5.22
N TYR A 26 -7.60 0.85 6.27
CA TYR A 26 -7.91 1.69 7.42
C TYR A 26 -8.16 0.79 8.64
N LEU A 27 -7.85 1.30 9.83
CA LEU A 27 -8.29 0.66 11.06
C LEU A 27 -9.76 1.05 11.29
N THR A 28 -10.66 0.09 11.16
CA THR A 28 -12.10 0.24 11.42
C THR A 28 -12.42 0.41 12.91
N LYS A 29 -11.55 -0.11 13.78
CA LYS A 29 -11.63 0.03 15.24
C LYS A 29 -10.24 0.32 15.80
N THR A 30 -10.14 1.41 16.56
CA THR A 30 -8.90 1.87 17.21
C THR A 30 -8.92 1.69 18.74
N GLY A 31 -9.88 0.91 19.25
CA GLY A 31 -10.06 0.60 20.67
C GLY A 31 -10.74 -0.76 20.83
N GLY A 32 -10.82 -1.25 22.06
CA GLY A 32 -11.32 -2.60 22.37
C GLY A 32 -10.21 -3.48 22.97
N SER A 33 -10.42 -4.79 22.97
CA SER A 33 -9.38 -5.71 23.42
C SER A 33 -8.22 -5.76 22.42
N ILE A 34 -7.07 -6.29 22.86
CA ILE A 34 -5.92 -6.52 21.97
C ILE A 34 -6.28 -7.46 20.82
N GLU A 35 -7.08 -8.50 21.08
CA GLU A 35 -7.53 -9.44 20.05
C GLU A 35 -8.40 -8.74 19.00
N GLU A 36 -9.39 -7.95 19.44
CA GLU A 36 -10.24 -7.19 18.50
C GLU A 36 -9.43 -6.19 17.68
N PHE A 37 -8.45 -5.53 18.30
CA PHE A 37 -7.57 -4.61 17.59
C PHE A 37 -6.73 -5.33 16.53
N LEU A 38 -6.07 -6.44 16.90
CA LEU A 38 -5.21 -7.21 16.00
C LEU A 38 -6.00 -7.81 14.83
N ASP A 39 -7.24 -8.27 15.05
CA ASP A 39 -8.12 -8.77 14.00
C ASP A 39 -8.50 -7.70 12.96
N ASN A 40 -8.46 -6.41 13.34
CA ASN A 40 -8.71 -5.29 12.43
C ASN A 40 -7.44 -4.78 11.71
N VAL A 41 -6.25 -5.31 12.03
CA VAL A 41 -5.02 -4.94 11.32
C VAL A 41 -5.00 -5.62 9.95
N ASP A 42 -5.23 -4.84 8.90
CA ASP A 42 -5.02 -5.26 7.52
C ASP A 42 -3.53 -5.50 7.24
N VAL A 43 -3.20 -6.73 6.84
CA VAL A 43 -1.86 -7.15 6.40
C VAL A 43 -1.73 -7.08 4.88
N GLY A 44 -2.78 -7.46 4.16
CA GLY A 44 -2.77 -7.59 2.70
C GLY A 44 -2.70 -6.24 2.02
N GLY A 45 -3.53 -5.28 2.46
CA GLY A 45 -3.62 -3.96 1.89
C GLY A 45 -2.27 -3.21 1.90
N PRO A 46 -1.64 -3.01 3.07
CA PRO A 46 -0.32 -2.40 3.16
C PRO A 46 0.76 -3.13 2.35
N THR A 47 0.72 -4.46 2.29
CA THR A 47 1.69 -5.28 1.54
C THR A 47 1.60 -5.03 0.03
N MET A 48 0.38 -5.07 -0.52
CA MET A 48 0.13 -4.78 -1.93
C MET A 48 0.44 -3.31 -2.26
N THR A 49 -0.02 -2.37 -1.43
CA THR A 49 0.22 -0.94 -1.63
C THR A 49 1.72 -0.61 -1.61
N ARG A 50 2.50 -1.18 -0.68
CA ARG A 50 3.96 -0.98 -0.64
C ARG A 50 4.65 -1.49 -1.89
N THR A 51 4.23 -2.66 -2.37
CA THR A 51 4.76 -3.25 -3.61
C THR A 51 4.44 -2.39 -4.82
N ALA A 52 3.17 -1.99 -4.97
CA ALA A 52 2.70 -1.14 -6.06
C ALA A 52 3.39 0.24 -6.04
N ALA A 53 3.51 0.88 -4.88
CA ALA A 53 4.18 2.16 -4.73
C ALA A 53 5.68 2.08 -5.09
N LYS A 54 6.36 0.99 -4.71
CA LYS A 54 7.75 0.75 -5.15
C LYS A 54 7.84 0.60 -6.67
N MET A 55 6.94 -0.17 -7.30
CA MET A 55 6.94 -0.36 -8.75
C MET A 55 6.60 0.94 -9.49
N ALA A 56 5.64 1.71 -8.97
CA ALA A 56 5.31 3.06 -9.42
C ALA A 56 6.57 3.93 -9.43
N LEU A 57 7.28 4.09 -8.31
CA LEU A 57 8.44 4.97 -8.24
C LEU A 57 9.64 4.46 -9.04
N LYS A 58 9.96 3.16 -8.94
CA LYS A 58 11.16 2.57 -9.56
C LYS A 58 11.01 2.41 -11.07
N HIS A 59 9.88 1.89 -11.54
CA HIS A 59 9.70 1.45 -12.93
C HIS A 59 8.60 2.20 -13.68
N GLY A 60 7.67 2.87 -12.97
CA GLY A 60 6.53 3.54 -13.62
C GLY A 60 5.54 2.61 -14.27
N SER A 61 5.62 1.31 -13.97
CA SER A 61 4.80 0.27 -14.59
C SER A 61 3.46 0.04 -13.91
N VAL A 62 3.27 0.60 -12.70
CA VAL A 62 2.06 0.41 -11.88
C VAL A 62 1.56 1.77 -11.40
N THR A 63 0.27 2.03 -11.59
CA THR A 63 -0.43 3.16 -10.96
C THR A 63 -1.07 2.68 -9.65
N ILE A 64 -0.70 3.28 -8.53
CA ILE A 64 -1.29 2.99 -7.21
C ILE A 64 -2.31 4.08 -6.84
N LEU A 65 -3.52 3.70 -6.45
CA LEU A 65 -4.58 4.60 -5.99
C LEU A 65 -4.99 4.18 -4.58
N THR A 66 -4.75 5.04 -3.60
CA THR A 66 -5.06 4.78 -2.17
C THR A 66 -6.29 5.52 -1.66
N ASP A 67 -6.83 6.43 -2.47
CA ASP A 67 -7.95 7.29 -2.09
C ASP A 67 -8.91 7.50 -3.29
N PRO A 68 -10.23 7.41 -3.11
CA PRO A 68 -11.19 7.63 -4.20
C PRO A 68 -11.06 8.99 -4.89
N SER A 69 -10.57 10.03 -4.20
CA SER A 69 -10.34 11.35 -4.79
C SER A 69 -9.34 11.32 -5.95
N GLN A 70 -8.46 10.32 -6.01
CA GLN A 70 -7.42 10.17 -7.04
C GLN A 70 -7.97 9.61 -8.36
N TYR A 71 -9.16 9.00 -8.34
CA TYR A 71 -9.70 8.29 -9.51
C TYR A 71 -9.95 9.23 -10.68
N LYS A 72 -10.46 10.43 -10.41
CA LYS A 72 -10.74 11.41 -11.45
C LYS A 72 -9.48 11.80 -12.21
N LEU A 73 -8.35 11.96 -11.52
CA LEU A 73 -7.08 12.32 -12.13
C LEU A 73 -6.56 11.19 -13.02
N ALA A 74 -6.50 9.97 -12.49
CA ALA A 74 -6.06 8.80 -13.25
C ALA A 74 -6.94 8.50 -14.47
N LEU A 75 -8.27 8.61 -14.32
CA LEU A 75 -9.21 8.44 -15.44
C LEU A 75 -9.06 9.53 -16.50
N THR A 76 -8.69 10.76 -16.11
CA THR A 76 -8.46 11.84 -17.06
C THR A 76 -7.24 11.54 -17.92
N ASP A 77 -6.13 11.12 -17.31
CA ASP A 77 -4.93 10.71 -18.05
C ASP A 77 -5.22 9.54 -18.98
N LEU A 78 -5.88 8.49 -18.48
CA LEU A 78 -6.24 7.30 -19.27
C LEU A 78 -7.08 7.65 -20.50
N LYS A 79 -8.07 8.54 -20.35
CA LYS A 79 -8.94 8.96 -21.47
C LYS A 79 -8.21 9.87 -22.47
N THR A 80 -7.26 10.67 -22.01
CA THR A 80 -6.59 11.69 -22.83
C THR A 80 -5.36 11.12 -23.54
N HIS A 81 -4.62 10.24 -22.88
CA HIS A 81 -3.31 9.76 -23.31
C HIS A 81 -3.25 8.24 -23.52
N GLY A 82 -4.29 7.49 -23.12
CA GLY A 82 -4.29 6.03 -23.15
C GLY A 82 -3.57 5.38 -21.96
N GLU A 83 -2.84 6.16 -21.16
CA GLU A 83 -2.09 5.73 -19.98
C GLU A 83 -2.01 6.83 -18.92
N VAL A 84 -1.79 6.43 -17.66
CA VAL A 84 -1.54 7.37 -16.56
C VAL A 84 -0.14 7.95 -16.71
N GLN A 85 -0.01 9.28 -16.66
CA GLN A 85 1.24 9.94 -16.95
C GLN A 85 2.28 9.69 -15.84
N ARG A 86 3.56 9.59 -16.24
CA ARG A 86 4.68 9.27 -15.34
C ARG A 86 4.74 10.18 -14.10
N ASN A 87 4.45 11.46 -14.26
CA ASN A 87 4.44 12.43 -13.16
C ASN A 87 3.34 12.10 -12.14
N LEU A 88 2.12 11.80 -12.60
CA LEU A 88 1.02 11.41 -11.72
C LEU A 88 1.32 10.07 -11.04
N ILE A 89 1.90 9.09 -11.76
CA ILE A 89 2.35 7.82 -11.16
C ILE A 89 3.32 8.05 -10.00
N ASN A 90 4.28 8.96 -10.16
CA ASN A 90 5.25 9.28 -9.11
C ASN A 90 4.58 9.93 -7.90
N GLU A 91 3.70 10.91 -8.13
CA GLU A 91 2.97 11.61 -7.07
C GLU A 91 2.11 10.62 -6.25
N LEU A 92 1.38 9.76 -6.95
CA LEU A 92 0.57 8.72 -6.34
C LEU A 92 1.43 7.70 -5.57
N GLY A 93 2.59 7.32 -6.11
CA GLY A 93 3.55 6.45 -5.43
C GLY A 93 4.07 7.03 -4.11
N VAL A 94 4.44 8.32 -4.09
CA VAL A 94 4.84 9.02 -2.86
C VAL A 94 3.67 9.09 -1.87
N THR A 95 2.47 9.40 -2.37
CA THR A 95 1.26 9.49 -1.54
C THR A 95 0.92 8.16 -0.90
N ALA A 96 1.09 7.03 -1.61
CA ALA A 96 0.88 5.70 -1.07
C ALA A 96 1.83 5.39 0.11
N PHE A 97 3.11 5.78 0.05
CA PHE A 97 4.02 5.65 1.18
C PHE A 97 3.64 6.53 2.38
N ARG A 98 3.08 7.72 2.14
CA ARG A 98 2.53 8.56 3.21
C ARG A 98 1.32 7.90 3.89
N ARG A 99 0.40 7.30 3.12
CA ARG A 99 -0.72 6.53 3.68
C ARG A 99 -0.25 5.34 4.50
N LEU A 100 0.78 4.61 4.05
CA LEU A 100 1.39 3.52 4.82
C LEU A 100 1.96 4.01 6.16
N LYS A 101 2.61 5.19 6.18
CA LYS A 101 3.08 5.80 7.42
C LYS A 101 1.90 6.11 8.36
N GLU A 102 0.89 6.82 7.87
CA GLU A 102 -0.30 7.19 8.65
C GLU A 102 -1.00 5.98 9.27
N TYR A 103 -1.09 4.88 8.53
CA TYR A 103 -1.64 3.62 9.02
C TYR A 103 -0.80 2.99 10.14
N ASN A 104 0.53 2.90 9.95
CA ASN A 104 1.41 2.33 10.96
C ASN A 104 1.48 3.17 12.24
N VAL A 105 1.37 4.50 12.14
CA VAL A 105 1.31 5.37 13.33
C VAL A 105 0.11 5.01 14.21
N GLN A 106 -1.07 4.77 13.61
CA GLN A 106 -2.24 4.37 14.40
C GLN A 106 -2.06 3.01 15.08
N ILE A 107 -1.32 2.10 14.45
CA ILE A 107 -0.98 0.81 15.05
C ILE A 107 -0.02 1.00 16.23
N ASP A 108 1.01 1.80 16.03
CA ASP A 108 2.01 2.12 17.04
C ASP A 108 1.39 2.81 18.26
N ASP A 109 0.47 3.76 18.04
CA ASP A 109 -0.25 4.47 19.10
C ASP A 109 -1.02 3.49 20.00
N PHE A 110 -1.76 2.54 19.41
CA PHE A 110 -2.50 1.52 20.17
C PHE A 110 -1.55 0.61 20.97
N LEU A 111 -0.51 0.07 20.31
CA LEU A 111 0.41 -0.86 20.95
C LEU A 111 1.27 -0.20 22.03
N THR A 112 1.61 1.07 21.87
CA THR A 112 2.29 1.86 22.90
C THR A 112 1.44 1.97 24.16
N ASN A 113 0.16 2.34 24.01
CA ASN A 113 -0.77 2.40 25.15
C ASN A 113 -0.94 1.01 25.80
N TYR A 114 -1.18 -0.02 25.00
CA TYR A 114 -1.35 -1.39 25.50
C TYR A 114 -0.11 -1.89 26.27
N SER A 115 1.09 -1.61 25.76
CA SER A 115 2.35 -2.02 26.40
C SER A 115 2.66 -1.29 27.71
N THR A 116 2.03 -0.14 27.97
CA THR A 116 2.14 0.56 29.26
C THR A 116 1.55 -0.28 30.39
N GLU A 117 0.44 -0.97 30.12
CA GLU A 117 -0.21 -1.90 31.05
C GLU A 117 0.40 -3.32 30.98
N HIS A 118 1.11 -3.63 29.88
CA HIS A 118 1.74 -4.93 29.59
C HIS A 118 3.25 -4.79 29.31
N PRO A 119 4.08 -4.42 30.31
CA PRO A 119 5.48 -4.03 30.08
C PRO A 119 6.38 -5.13 29.49
N GLY A 120 5.95 -6.40 29.48
CA GLY A 120 6.65 -7.50 28.80
C GLY A 120 6.54 -7.48 27.26
N TRP A 121 5.65 -6.66 26.69
CA TRP A 121 5.37 -6.62 25.25
C TRP A 121 6.22 -5.60 24.48
N ALA A 122 6.91 -4.69 25.16
CA ALA A 122 7.76 -3.69 24.51
C ALA A 122 9.18 -3.72 25.08
N ARG A 123 10.17 -3.60 24.19
CA ARG A 123 11.55 -3.29 24.55
C ARG A 123 11.86 -1.86 24.11
N LYS A 124 12.70 -1.16 24.86
CA LYS A 124 13.26 0.12 24.37
C LYS A 124 14.09 -0.16 23.13
N ILE A 125 13.80 0.58 22.07
CA ILE A 125 14.46 0.51 20.75
C ILE A 125 15.49 1.63 20.67
#